data_AF-A0A4R5CDE1-F1
#
_entry.id   AF-A0A4R5CDE1-F1
#
_cell.length_a   1.000
_cell.length_b   1.000
_cell.length_c   1.000
_cell.angle_alpha   90.00
_cell.angle_beta   90.00
_cell.angle_gamma   90.00
#
_symmetry.space_group_name_H-M   'P 1'
#
loop_
_entity.id
_entity.type
_entity.pdbx_description
1 polymer ?
#
loop_
_entity_poly.entity_id
_entity_poly.type
_entity_poly.pdbx_seq_one_letter_code
_entity_poly.pdbx_strand_id
1 'polypeptide(L)' 'MAGVKKLMTLTHEEFIRRFSLLILPKRFVKIRHYGFLSSTCKRQTLNILQGNLKIIVLEKNREKALST' A
#
# COMPACT_ATOMS: atom_id res chain seq x y z
N MET A 1 2.34 9.27 -22.36
CA MET A 1 1.47 10.43 -22.67
C MET A 1 1.00 11.02 -21.35
N ALA A 2 1.34 12.28 -21.05
CA ALA A 2 0.90 12.94 -19.82
C ALA A 2 -0.62 13.20 -19.91
N GLY A 3 -1.34 13.01 -18.79
CA GLY A 3 -2.78 13.23 -18.75
C GLY A 3 -3.16 14.68 -19.03
N VAL A 4 -4.12 14.90 -19.93
CA VAL A 4 -4.61 16.24 -20.29
C VAL A 4 -5.38 16.82 -19.11
N LYS A 5 -4.92 17.96 -18.59
CA LYS A 5 -5.63 18.70 -17.53
C LYS A 5 -6.72 19.54 -18.18
N LYS A 6 -7.99 19.26 -17.86
CA LYS A 6 -9.14 20.05 -18.31
C LYS A 6 -9.74 20.83 -17.14
N LEU A 7 -10.04 22.10 -17.37
CA LEU A 7 -10.72 22.95 -16.40
C LEU A 7 -12.22 22.62 -16.46
N MET A 8 -12.80 22.29 -15.31
CA MET A 8 -14.23 22.00 -15.16
C MET A 8 -14.78 22.78 -13.97
N THR A 9 -15.93 23.41 -14.17
CA THR A 9 -16.68 24.04 -13.09
C THR A 9 -17.59 22.99 -12.46
N LEU A 10 -17.43 22.76 -11.16
CA LEU A 10 -18.27 21.82 -10.40
C LEU A 10 -19.31 22.60 -9.62
N THR A 11 -20.52 22.04 -9.52
CA THR A 11 -21.54 22.56 -8.60
C THR A 11 -21.09 22.35 -7.15
N HIS A 12 -21.60 23.18 -6.23
CA HIS A 12 -21.22 23.12 -4.81
C HIS A 12 -21.46 21.73 -4.20
N GLU A 13 -22.57 21.09 -4.56
CA GLU A 13 -22.93 19.74 -4.12
C GLU A 13 -21.93 18.68 -4.62
N GLU A 14 -21.55 18.74 -5.89
CA GLU A 14 -20.57 17.82 -6.47
C GLU A 14 -19.17 18.01 -5.89
N PHE A 15 -18.79 19.24 -5.57
CA PHE A 15 -17.53 19.54 -4.92
C PHE A 15 -17.44 18.88 -3.54
N ILE A 16 -18.45 19.09 -2.68
CA ILE A 16 -18.50 18.51 -1.33
C ILE A 16 -18.47 16.99 -1.41
N ARG A 17 -19.28 16.39 -2.30
CA ARG A 17 -19.30 14.94 -2.49
C ARG A 17 -17.94 14.36 -2.86
N ARG A 18 -17.22 14.97 -3.81
CA ARG A 18 -15.89 14.51 -4.24
C ARG A 18 -14.82 14.76 -3.17
N PHE A 19 -14.90 15.89 -2.47
CA PHE A 19 -13.98 16.26 -1.41
C PHE A 19 -14.09 15.30 -0.21
N SER A 20 -15.31 14.96 0.21
CA SER A 20 -15.55 14.01 1.29
C SER A 20 -15.05 12.59 0.98
N LEU A 21 -14.99 12.18 -0.29
CA LEU A 21 -14.42 10.89 -0.70
C LEU A 21 -12.88 10.83 -0.61
N LEU A 22 -12.22 11.99 -0.65
CA LEU A 22 -10.77 12.11 -0.53
C LEU A 22 -10.30 12.15 0.93
N ILE A 23 -11.20 12.56 1.84
CA ILE A 23 -10.89 12.62 3.27
C ILE A 23 -11.08 11.23 3.86
N LEU A 24 -9.99 10.67 4.37
CA LEU A 24 -10.04 9.44 5.12
C LEU A 24 -10.76 9.72 6.46
N PRO A 25 -11.87 9.03 6.79
CA PRO A 25 -12.58 9.26 8.04
C PRO A 25 -11.64 9.09 9.25
N LYS A 26 -11.88 9.84 10.32
CA LYS A 26 -11.04 9.77 11.53
C LYS A 26 -10.99 8.33 12.03
N ARG A 27 -9.77 7.80 12.24
CA ARG A 27 -9.44 6.40 12.61
C ARG A 27 -9.38 5.39 11.46
N PHE A 28 -9.58 5.79 10.20
CA PHE A 28 -9.23 4.93 9.07
C PHE A 28 -7.74 5.08 8.72
N VAL A 29 -7.06 3.96 8.44
CA VAL A 29 -5.69 3.91 7.91
C VAL A 29 -5.77 3.45 6.46
N LYS A 30 -5.12 4.17 5.54
CA LYS A 30 -5.12 3.81 4.11
C LYS A 30 -4.21 2.60 3.90
N ILE A 31 -4.77 1.38 3.95
CA ILE A 31 -4.01 0.15 3.72
C ILE A 31 -3.72 0.02 2.22
N ARG A 32 -2.43 -0.07 1.86
CA ARG A 32 -1.94 -0.18 0.48
C ARG A 32 -1.07 -1.43 0.30
N HIS A 33 -1.60 -2.62 0.57
CA HIS A 33 -0.87 -3.85 0.31
C HIS A 33 -1.58 -4.66 -0.77
N TYR A 34 -1.24 -4.35 -2.03
CA TYR A 34 -1.70 -5.10 -3.20
C TYR A 34 -0.53 -5.84 -3.86
N GLY A 35 -0.82 -6.95 -4.52
CA GLY A 35 0.17 -7.76 -5.23
C GLY A 35 0.86 -8.80 -4.35
N PHE A 36 1.97 -9.36 -4.87
CA PHE A 36 2.69 -10.50 -4.30
C PHE A 36 3.33 -10.25 -2.92
N LEU A 37 3.37 -9.00 -2.45
CA LEU A 37 3.84 -8.62 -1.10
C LEU A 37 2.69 -8.32 -0.14
N SER A 38 1.44 -8.59 -0.52
CA SER A 38 0.29 -8.50 0.39
C SER A 38 0.47 -9.47 1.57
N SER A 39 0.04 -9.09 2.77
CA SER A 39 0.31 -9.87 3.99
C SER A 39 -0.11 -11.35 3.90
N THR A 40 -1.14 -11.66 3.09
CA THR A 40 -1.66 -13.01 2.85
C THR A 40 -0.76 -13.85 1.95
N CYS A 41 -0.29 -13.30 0.83
CA CYS A 41 0.55 -14.05 -0.11
C CYS A 41 2.04 -13.86 0.17
N LYS A 42 2.43 -12.87 0.97
CA LYS A 42 3.83 -12.49 1.21
C LYS A 42 4.65 -13.68 1.66
N ARG A 43 4.18 -14.52 2.57
CA ARG A 43 5.00 -15.66 3.05
C ARG A 43 5.29 -16.69 1.96
N GLN A 44 4.31 -16.99 1.11
CA GLN A 44 4.45 -18.01 0.07
C GLN A 44 5.13 -17.44 -1.18
N THR A 45 4.69 -16.27 -1.65
CA THR A 45 5.22 -15.65 -2.86
C THR A 45 6.62 -15.09 -2.66
N LEU A 46 6.97 -14.57 -1.48
CA LEU A 46 8.31 -14.06 -1.20
C LEU A 46 9.35 -15.19 -1.26
N ASN A 47 9.05 -16.37 -0.72
CA ASN A 47 9.96 -17.51 -0.78
C ASN A 47 10.18 -17.99 -2.23
N ILE A 48 9.10 -18.08 -3.03
CA ILE A 48 9.17 -18.46 -4.45
C ILE A 48 9.98 -17.43 -5.24
N LEU A 49 9.76 -16.13 -4.99
CA LEU A 49 10.52 -15.07 -5.64
C LEU A 49 12.00 -15.12 -5.25
N GLN A 50 12.33 -15.31 -3.98
CA GLN A 50 13.73 -15.41 -3.53
C GLN A 50 14.47 -16.58 -4.19
N GLY A 51 13.82 -17.74 -4.32
CA GLY A 51 14.38 -18.89 -5.02
C GLY A 51 14.62 -18.61 -6.50
N ASN A 52 13.65 -18.03 -7.19
CA ASN A 52 13.77 -17.69 -8.62
C ASN A 52 14.84 -16.62 -8.88
N LEU A 53 15.00 -15.66 -7.98
CA LEU A 53 16.02 -14.61 -8.08
C LEU A 53 17.41 -15.04 -7.54
N LYS A 54 17.56 -16.29 -7.06
CA LYS A 54 18.81 -16.82 -6.45
C LYS A 54 19.39 -15.89 -5.37
N ILE A 55 18.52 -15.25 -4.59
CA ILE A 55 18.96 -14.30 -3.55
C ILE A 55 19.43 -15.09 -2.33
N ILE A 56 20.64 -14.81 -1.86
CA ILE A 56 21.12 -15.28 -0.56
C ILE A 56 20.36 -14.50 0.51
N VAL A 57 19.39 -15.15 1.16
CA VAL A 57 18.59 -14.52 2.21
C VAL A 57 19.47 -14.40 3.46
N LEU A 58 19.83 -13.16 3.81
CA LEU A 58 20.46 -12.89 5.10
C LEU A 58 19.40 -13.05 6.19
N GLU A 59 19.62 -14.00 7.12
CA GLU A 59 18.76 -14.15 8.28
C GLU A 59 18.76 -12.84 9.07
N LYS A 60 17.58 -12.22 9.16
CA LYS A 60 17.41 -11.06 10.03
C LYS A 60 17.41 -11.58 11.47
N ASN A 61 18.55 -11.51 12.14
CA ASN A 61 18.69 -11.77 13.57
C ASN A 61 17.60 -11.02 14.33
N ARG A 62 16.57 -11.75 14.76
CA ARG A 62 15.54 -11.25 15.67
C ARG A 62 16.05 -11.39 17.10
N GLU A 63 17.20 -10.83 17.39
CA GLU A 63 17.62 -10.62 18.75
C GLU A 63 17.24 -9.20 19.17
N LYS A 64 16.64 -9.10 20.36
CA LYS A 64 16.07 -7.90 21.00
C LYS A 64 14.62 -7.58 20.62
N ALA A 65 13.71 -8.36 21.20
CA ALA A 65 12.53 -7.82 21.89
C ALA A 65 11.99 -8.80 22.97
N LEU A 66 12.88 -9.52 23.66
CA LEU A 66 12.57 -10.22 24.92
C LEU A 66 13.64 -9.83 25.96
N SER A 67 13.74 -8.55 26.29
CA SER A 67 14.37 -8.06 27.53
C SER A 67 14.12 -6.56 27.74
N THR A 68 12.86 -6.11 27.85
CA THR A 68 12.41 -5.04 28.76
C THR A 68 10.90 -5.15 28.87
#